data_AF-A0A193QLN2-F1
#
_entry.id   AF-A0A193QLN2-F1
#
_cell.length_a   1.000
_cell.length_b   1.000
_cell.length_c   1.000
_cell.angle_alpha   90.00
_cell.angle_beta   90.00
_cell.angle_gamma   90.00
#
_symmetry.space_group_name_H-M   'P 1'
#
loop_
_entity.id
_entity.type
_entity.pdbx_description
1 polymer ?
#
loop_
_entity_poly.entity_id
_entity_poly.type
_entity_poly.pdbx_seq_one_letter_code
_entity_poly.pdbx_strand_id
1 'polypeptide(L)' 'MWAVDQPQHPSLWRDASANDKETLRAGKLTIDYDYTPVPPLENLALRQRITDRHLMNLTQGVKG' A
#
# COMPACT_ATOMS: atom_id res chain seq x y z
N MET A 1 3.03 23.60 6.26
CA MET A 1 2.89 22.53 5.24
C MET A 1 3.89 21.43 5.58
N TRP A 2 3.64 20.74 6.70
CA TRP A 2 4.47 19.66 7.24
C TRP A 2 3.49 18.71 7.94
N ALA A 3 3.02 17.67 7.26
CA ALA A 3 2.16 16.65 7.86
C ALA A 3 1.99 15.38 7.01
N VAL A 4 2.81 15.14 5.98
CA VAL A 4 2.60 14.03 5.01
C VAL A 4 3.86 13.19 4.82
N ASP A 5 4.77 13.13 5.80
CA ASP A 5 5.90 12.19 5.70
C ASP A 5 6.48 11.75 7.05
N GLN A 6 5.64 11.72 8.10
CA GLN A 6 6.02 10.94 9.27
C GLN A 6 5.61 9.49 8.99
N PRO A 7 6.54 8.53 8.98
CA PRO A 7 6.16 7.13 9.01
C PRO A 7 5.47 6.93 10.36
N GLN A 8 4.14 6.97 10.34
CA GLN A 8 3.33 6.43 11.42
C GLN A 8 3.67 4.95 11.42
N HIS A 9 4.68 4.55 12.21
CA HIS A 9 4.92 3.14 12.47
C HIS A 9 3.61 2.62 13.03
N PRO A 10 2.92 1.71 12.31
CA PRO A 10 1.62 1.27 12.77
C PRO A 10 1.81 0.60 14.12
N SER A 11 1.16 1.16 15.12
CA SER A 11 1.18 0.58 16.44
C SER A 11 0.19 -0.57 16.42
N LEU A 12 0.67 -1.78 16.69
CA LEU A 12 -0.15 -2.98 16.75
C LEU A 12 -0.33 -3.33 18.22
N TRP A 13 -1.57 -3.29 18.69
CA TRP A 13 -1.90 -3.58 20.08
C TRP A 13 -2.78 -4.83 20.16
N ARG A 14 -2.59 -5.56 21.25
CA ARG A 14 -3.45 -6.68 21.63
C ARG A 14 -4.07 -6.31 22.96
N ASP A 15 -5.30 -5.82 22.90
CA ASP A 15 -6.03 -5.51 24.11
C ASP A 15 -6.44 -6.81 24.81
N ALA A 16 -6.05 -6.96 26.08
CA ALA A 16 -6.30 -8.18 26.85
C ALA A 16 -7.77 -8.30 27.29
N SER A 17 -8.52 -7.20 27.33
CA SER A 17 -9.96 -7.20 27.63
C SER A 17 -10.80 -7.61 26.41
N ALA A 18 -10.33 -7.31 25.19
CA ALA A 18 -10.91 -7.74 23.93
C ALA A 18 -10.51 -9.17 23.53
N ASN A 19 -9.52 -9.76 24.22
CA ASN A 19 -8.95 -11.08 23.93
C ASN A 19 -8.89 -11.95 25.20
N ASP A 20 -10.02 -12.08 25.90
CA ASP A 20 -10.12 -12.97 27.05
C ASP A 20 -9.98 -14.46 26.65
N LYS A 21 -9.80 -15.31 27.67
CA LYS A 21 -9.54 -16.75 27.49
C LYS A 21 -10.67 -17.50 26.79
N GLU A 22 -11.91 -17.10 27.00
CA GLU A 22 -13.08 -17.75 26.43
C GLU A 22 -13.23 -17.38 24.95
N THR A 23 -13.03 -16.11 24.62
CA THR A 23 -13.00 -15.58 23.25
C THR A 23 -11.89 -16.22 22.41
N LEU A 24 -10.69 -16.34 22.96
CA LEU A 24 -9.57 -17.02 22.28
C LEU A 24 -9.82 -18.52 22.09
N ARG A 25 -10.42 -19.20 23.09
CA ARG A 25 -10.79 -20.63 22.98
C ARG A 25 -11.86 -20.87 21.92
N ALA A 26 -12.74 -19.88 21.71
CA ALA A 26 -13.71 -19.89 20.62
C ALA A 26 -13.10 -19.53 19.24
N GLY A 27 -11.78 -19.33 19.17
CA GLY A 27 -11.06 -19.05 17.91
C GLY A 27 -11.17 -17.62 17.42
N LYS A 28 -11.52 -16.66 18.29
CA LYS A 28 -11.64 -15.24 17.92
C LYS A 28 -10.46 -14.47 18.49
N LEU A 29 -9.83 -13.65 17.65
CA LEU A 29 -8.73 -12.78 18.01
C LEU A 29 -9.00 -11.39 17.43
N THR A 30 -9.00 -10.39 18.29
CA THR A 30 -9.13 -8.98 17.92
C THR A 30 -7.75 -8.35 17.93
N ILE A 31 -7.38 -7.72 16.82
CA ILE A 31 -6.14 -6.96 16.68
C ILE A 31 -6.53 -5.56 16.28
N ASP A 32 -6.07 -4.62 17.08
CA ASP A 32 -6.27 -3.22 16.83
C ASP A 32 -5.01 -2.66 16.15
N TYR A 33 -5.24 -1.92 15.07
CA TYR A 33 -4.19 -1.46 14.16
C TYR A 33 -4.53 -0.07 13.64
N ASP A 34 -3.66 0.89 13.88
CA ASP A 34 -3.78 2.22 13.29
C ASP A 34 -3.54 2.16 11.78
N TYR A 35 -4.60 2.43 11.01
CA TYR A 35 -4.56 2.54 9.55
C TYR A 35 -4.76 3.99 9.12
N THR A 36 -3.74 4.57 8.49
CA THR A 36 -3.88 5.83 7.76
C THR A 36 -4.23 5.53 6.31
N PRO A 37 -5.43 5.89 5.83
CA PRO A 37 -5.76 5.73 4.42
C PRO A 37 -4.78 6.57 3.60
N VAL A 38 -4.20 5.94 2.58
CA VAL A 38 -3.34 6.65 1.62
C VAL A 38 -4.21 7.73 0.97
N PRO A 39 -3.73 8.99 0.85
CA PRO A 39 -4.50 10.04 0.20
C PRO A 39 -4.97 9.55 -1.18
N PRO A 40 -6.24 9.76 -1.54
CA PRO A 40 -6.81 9.30 -2.79
C PRO A 40 -5.98 9.85 -3.96
N LEU A 41 -5.74 9.00 -4.96
CA LEU A 41 -4.89 9.30 -6.11
C LEU A 41 -5.64 10.19 -7.13
N GLU A 42 -6.21 11.30 -6.68
CA GLU A 42 -7.11 12.19 -7.43
C GLU A 42 -6.43 12.87 -8.62
N ASN A 43 -5.11 13.07 -8.54
CA ASN A 43 -4.31 13.74 -9.55
C ASN A 43 -3.33 12.78 -10.24
N LEU A 44 -3.83 11.67 -10.77
CA LEU A 44 -3.03 10.81 -11.66
C LEU A 44 -2.83 11.53 -13.01
N ALA A 45 -1.66 12.15 -13.18
CA ALA A 45 -1.28 12.77 -14.45
C ALA A 45 -0.44 11.81 -15.30
N LEU A 46 -0.91 11.52 -16.51
CA LEU A 46 -0.12 10.77 -17.49
C LEU A 46 0.90 11.72 -18.16
N ARG A 47 2.18 11.51 -17.88
CA ARG A 47 3.26 12.21 -18.60
C ARG A 47 3.68 11.42 -19.83
N GLN A 48 3.13 11.77 -20.98
CA GLN A 48 3.58 11.22 -22.25
C GLN A 48 4.83 11.95 -22.72
N ARG A 49 5.83 11.19 -23.19
CA ARG A 49 7.00 11.73 -23.89
C ARG A 49 7.11 11.03 -25.24
N ILE A 50 7.12 11.80 -26.31
CA ILE A 50 7.48 11.30 -27.64
C ILE A 50 8.97 10.96 -27.61
N THR A 51 9.32 9.70 -27.88
CA THR A 51 10.70 9.23 -27.92
C THR A 51 10.86 8.10 -28.92
N ASP A 52 12.00 8.09 -29.58
CA ASP A 52 12.50 7.10 -30.53
C ASP A 52 13.29 5.96 -29.87
N ARG A 53 13.54 6.01 -28.55
CA ARG A 53 14.31 4.99 -27.80
C ARG A 53 13.83 3.55 -27.98
N HIS A 54 12.54 3.37 -28.22
CA HIS A 54 11.95 2.05 -28.38
C HIS A 54 11.85 1.61 -29.85
N LEU A 55 12.17 2.49 -30.80
CA LEU A 55 12.11 2.18 -32.23
C LEU A 55 13.13 1.12 -32.62
N MET A 56 14.34 1.16 -32.05
CA MET A 56 15.36 0.13 -32.29
C MET A 56 15.06 -1.21 -31.62
N ASN A 57 14.33 -1.21 -30.51
CA ASN A 57 13.92 -2.45 -29.84
C ASN A 57 12.73 -3.10 -30.56
N LEU A 58 11.85 -2.30 -31.17
CA LEU A 58 10.74 -2.78 -31.98
C LEU A 58 11.23 -3.59 -33.19
N THR A 59 12.28 -3.12 -33.87
CA THR A 59 12.84 -3.82 -35.04
C THR A 59 13.63 -5.09 -34.68
N GLN A 60 14.08 -5.25 -33.43
CA GLN A 60 14.73 -6.47 -32.97
C GLN A 60 13.74 -7.61 -32.67
N GLY A 61 12.49 -7.30 -32.31
CA GLY A 61 11.44 -8.29 -32.06
C GLY A 61 10.72 -8.81 -33.32
N VAL A 62 10.94 -8.18 -34.48
CA VAL A 62 10.36 -8.56 -35.79
C VAL A 62 11.36 -9.38 -36.62
N LYS A 63 12.31 -10.07 -35.97
CA LYS A 63 13.12 -11.10 -36.63
C LYS A 63 12.28 -12.37 -36.74
N GLY A 64 11.71 -12.57 -37.94
CA GLY A 64 11.31 -13.88 -38.43
C GLY A 64 12.53 -14.76 -38.72
#